data_AF-A0A7S4AZB2-F1
#
_entry.id   AF-A0A7S4AZB2-F1
#
_cell.length_a   1.000
_cell.length_b   1.000
_cell.length_c   1.000
_cell.angle_alpha   90.00
_cell.angle_beta   90.00
_cell.angle_gamma   90.00
#
_symmetry.space_group_name_H-M   'P 1'
#
loop_
_entity.id
_entity.type
_entity.pdbx_description
1 polymer ?
#
loop_
_entity_poly.entity_id
_entity_poly.type
_entity_poly.pdbx_seq_one_letter_code
_entity_poly.pdbx_strand_id
1 'polypeptide(L)'
;LFLEGARWDVGGGVLEDARPKQLCSPMPLMLIKAAPSEHAADSRDIFACPVYQTRLRRGTFVFTAGLRMRRTDAKKWTLAGVALLMQAFEAAEQDTLPPDALSDAL
;
A
#
# COMPACT_ATOMS: atom_id res chain seq x y z
N LEU A 1 5.56 -5.73 -3.04
CA LEU A 1 4.62 -4.61 -3.31
C LEU A 1 4.24 -4.00 -1.98
N PHE A 2 4.21 -2.68 -1.93
CA PHE A 2 3.93 -1.92 -0.71
C PHE A 2 2.82 -0.92 -0.99
N LEU A 3 1.94 -0.74 -0.02
CA LEU A 3 0.86 0.22 -0.07
C LEU A 3 1.22 1.40 0.82
N GLU A 4 1.32 2.59 0.24
CA GLU A 4 1.57 3.84 0.96
C GLU A 4 0.23 4.50 1.33
N GLY A 5 0.13 5.02 2.56
CA GLY A 5 -1.06 5.78 3.02
C GLY A 5 -2.29 4.94 3.37
N ALA A 6 -2.22 3.61 3.22
CA ALA A 6 -3.26 2.67 3.61
C ALA A 6 -2.66 1.29 3.93
N ARG A 7 -3.49 0.38 4.43
CA ARG A 7 -3.17 -1.04 4.55
C ARG A 7 -4.17 -1.89 3.77
N TRP A 8 -3.74 -3.09 3.42
CA TRP A 8 -4.61 -4.09 2.84
C TRP A 8 -5.02 -5.10 3.91
N ASP A 9 -6.33 -5.27 4.12
CA ASP A 9 -6.82 -6.35 4.96
C ASP A 9 -6.91 -7.64 4.14
N VAL A 10 -6.13 -8.65 4.55
CA VAL A 10 -6.09 -9.96 3.89
C VAL A 10 -7.37 -10.76 4.17
N GLY A 11 -8.00 -10.55 5.34
CA GLY A 11 -9.21 -11.27 5.73
C GLY A 11 -10.44 -10.80 4.96
N GLY A 12 -10.64 -9.49 4.89
CA GLY A 12 -11.75 -8.86 4.17
C GLY A 12 -11.49 -8.57 2.69
N GLY A 13 -10.22 -8.61 2.25
CA GLY A 13 -9.85 -8.31 0.86
C GLY A 13 -10.20 -6.87 0.45
N VAL A 14 -10.05 -5.93 1.37
CA VAL A 14 -10.40 -4.51 1.20
C VAL A 14 -9.31 -3.57 1.73
N LEU A 15 -9.31 -2.34 1.23
CA LEU A 15 -8.52 -1.25 1.78
C LEU A 15 -8.99 -0.84 3.18
N GLU A 16 -8.01 -0.66 4.06
CA GLU A 16 -8.17 -0.16 5.42
C GLU A 16 -7.16 0.95 5.74
N ASP A 17 -7.40 1.68 6.82
CA ASP A 17 -6.53 2.76 7.25
C ASP A 17 -5.18 2.22 7.75
N ALA A 18 -4.11 2.96 7.44
CA ALA A 18 -2.76 2.64 7.88
C ALA A 18 -2.64 2.65 9.41
N ARG A 19 -1.72 1.85 9.96
CA ARG A 19 -1.44 1.90 11.41
C ARG A 19 -0.70 3.19 11.75
N PRO A 20 -0.90 3.75 12.96
CA PRO A 20 -0.11 4.89 13.42
C PRO A 20 1.39 4.61 13.29
N LYS A 21 2.15 5.60 12.82
CA LYS A 21 3.60 5.52 12.55
C LYS A 21 4.01 4.50 11.46
N GLN A 22 3.06 3.88 10.76
CA GLN A 22 3.34 2.99 9.64
C GLN A 22 2.95 3.67 8.32
N LEU A 23 3.94 4.20 7.61
CA LEU A 23 3.70 4.90 6.35
C LEU A 23 3.39 3.94 5.18
N CYS A 24 4.09 2.80 5.16
CA CYS A 24 3.97 1.79 4.12
C CYS A 24 3.59 0.44 4.76
N SER A 25 2.60 -0.22 4.18
CA SER A 25 2.19 -1.57 4.58
C SER A 25 2.58 -2.58 3.49
N PRO A 26 3.06 -3.78 3.85
CA PRO A 26 3.28 -4.83 2.85
C PRO A 26 1.94 -5.25 2.22
N MET A 27 1.92 -5.37 0.91
CA MET A 27 0.77 -5.87 0.15
C MET A 27 0.93 -7.39 -0.03
N PRO A 28 -0.16 -8.20 0.05
CA PRO A 28 -0.09 -9.60 -0.33
C PRO A 28 0.28 -9.76 -1.82
N LEU A 29 0.62 -10.98 -2.20
CA LEU A 29 0.90 -11.32 -3.60
C LEU A 29 -0.36 -11.12 -4.44
N MET A 30 -0.26 -10.25 -5.45
CA MET A 30 -1.36 -9.94 -6.36
C MET A 30 -1.17 -10.64 -7.70
N LEU A 31 -2.22 -11.28 -8.17
CA LEU A 31 -2.26 -11.87 -9.51
C LEU A 31 -2.83 -10.87 -10.50
N ILE A 32 -1.99 -10.36 -11.40
CA ILE A 32 -2.39 -9.44 -12.46
C ILE A 32 -2.65 -10.26 -13.72
N LYS A 33 -3.87 -10.18 -14.24
CA LYS A 33 -4.28 -10.82 -15.50
C LYS A 33 -4.81 -9.76 -16.45
N ALA A 34 -4.40 -9.84 -17.71
CA ALA A 34 -5.08 -9.12 -18.77
C ALA A 34 -6.45 -9.76 -19.00
N ALA A 35 -7.51 -8.96 -18.95
CA ALA A 35 -8.87 -9.40 -19.21
C ALA A 35 -9.56 -8.36 -20.13
N PRO A 36 -10.50 -8.79 -20.99
CA PRO A 36 -11.38 -7.89 -21.74
C PRO A 36 -12.13 -6.94 -20.80
N SER A 37 -12.43 -5.71 -21.26
CA SER A 37 -13.06 -4.66 -20.45
C SER A 37 -14.43 -5.03 -19.87
N GLU A 38 -15.10 -6.01 -20.48
CA GLU A 38 -16.40 -6.55 -20.04
C GLU A 38 -16.31 -7.34 -18.72
N HIS A 39 -15.11 -7.82 -18.37
CA HIS A 39 -14.84 -8.52 -17.12
C HIS A 39 -14.20 -7.61 -16.06
N ALA A 40 -14.09 -6.30 -16.33
CA ALA A 40 -13.66 -5.35 -15.31
C ALA A 40 -14.70 -5.34 -14.18
N ALA A 41 -14.24 -5.60 -12.96
CA ALA A 41 -15.12 -5.67 -11.79
C ALA A 41 -15.85 -4.33 -11.57
N ASP A 42 -17.08 -4.41 -11.06
CA ASP A 42 -17.98 -3.25 -10.87
C ASP A 42 -17.27 -2.09 -10.17
N SER A 43 -17.25 -0.93 -10.83
CA SER A 43 -16.47 0.25 -10.43
C SER A 43 -16.90 0.90 -9.11
N ARG A 44 -18.00 0.44 -8.49
CA ARG A 44 -18.59 1.08 -7.30
C ARG A 44 -17.77 0.87 -6.04
N ASP A 45 -17.18 -0.31 -5.88
CA ASP A 45 -16.41 -0.69 -4.68
C ASP A 45 -14.91 -0.81 -4.98
N ILE A 46 -14.46 -0.18 -6.07
CA ILE A 46 -13.08 -0.25 -6.55
C ILE A 46 -12.47 1.15 -6.55
N PHE A 47 -11.35 1.27 -5.85
CA PHE A 47 -10.48 2.42 -5.91
C PHE A 47 -9.40 2.22 -6.97
N ALA A 48 -9.29 3.17 -7.90
CA ALA A 48 -8.25 3.21 -8.91
C ALA A 48 -6.93 3.73 -8.29
N CYS A 49 -6.09 2.80 -7.83
CA CYS A 49 -4.83 3.11 -7.16
C CYS A 49 -3.68 3.21 -8.16
N PRO A 50 -2.92 4.33 -8.20
CA PRO A 50 -1.75 4.44 -9.05
C PRO A 50 -0.60 3.56 -8.54
N VAL A 51 0.04 2.82 -9.45
CA VAL A 51 1.21 2.00 -9.15
C VAL A 51 2.47 2.70 -9.66
N TYR A 52 3.41 2.92 -8.76
CA TYR A 52 4.72 3.50 -9.05
C TYR A 52 5.85 2.51 -8.78
N GLN A 53 6.97 2.66 -9.49
CA GLN A 53 8.18 1.90 -9.15
C GLN A 53 8.80 2.39 -7.84
N THR A 54 8.86 3.71 -7.65
CA THR A 54 9.55 4.37 -6.52
C THR A 54 8.66 5.40 -5.84
N ARG A 55 8.95 5.69 -4.57
CA ARG A 55 8.21 6.66 -3.74
C ARG A 55 8.33 8.10 -4.23
N LEU A 56 9.39 8.44 -4.97
CA LEU A 56 9.59 9.80 -5.47
C LEU A 56 8.55 10.19 -6.53
N ARG A 57 7.76 9.23 -7.06
CA ARG A 57 6.66 9.42 -8.04
C ARG A 57 7.04 10.21 -9.31
N ARG A 58 8.34 10.47 -9.53
CA ARG A 58 8.88 11.24 -10.66
C ARG A 58 9.10 10.32 -11.85
N GLY A 59 8.15 10.30 -12.78
CA GLY A 59 8.28 9.55 -14.03
C GLY A 59 8.25 8.03 -13.87
N THR A 60 7.83 7.52 -12.71
CA THR A 60 7.83 6.09 -12.38
C THR A 60 6.44 5.45 -12.38
N PHE A 61 5.46 6.10 -13.02
CA PHE A 61 4.11 5.56 -13.16
C PHE A 61 4.13 4.32 -14.05
N VAL A 62 3.52 3.23 -13.58
CA VAL A 62 3.48 1.97 -14.33
C VAL A 62 2.07 1.71 -14.86
N PHE A 63 1.09 1.61 -13.97
CA PHE A 63 -0.31 1.38 -14.31
C PHE A 63 -1.23 1.73 -13.14
N THR A 64 -2.54 1.65 -13.36
CA THR A 64 -3.56 1.85 -12.33
C THR A 64 -4.16 0.51 -11.93
N ALA A 65 -4.07 0.14 -10.66
CA ALA A 65 -4.65 -1.08 -10.11
C ALA A 65 -6.02 -0.81 -9.48
N GLY A 66 -6.99 -1.68 -9.75
CA GLY A 66 -8.30 -1.64 -9.09
C GLY A 66 -8.26 -2.34 -7.74
N LEU A 67 -8.17 -1.58 -6.65
CA LEU A 67 -8.20 -2.11 -5.29
C LEU A 67 -9.62 -2.10 -4.74
N ARG A 68 -10.07 -3.21 -4.17
CA ARG A 68 -11.37 -3.25 -3.48
C ARG A 68 -11.31 -2.37 -2.23
N MET A 69 -12.36 -1.61 -2.01
CA MET A 69 -12.55 -0.79 -0.82
C MET A 69 -13.87 -1.16 -0.14
N ARG A 70 -13.97 -0.88 1.16
CA ARG A 70 -15.27 -0.92 1.83
C ARG A 70 -16.21 0.11 1.17
N ARG A 71 -17.52 -0.12 1.28
CA ARG A 71 -18.62 0.72 0.73
C ARG A 71 -18.61 2.15 1.32
N THR A 72 -17.58 2.89 0.98
CA THR A 72 -17.17 4.22 1.41
C THR A 72 -16.60 4.90 0.18
N ASP A 73 -16.72 6.22 0.09
CA ASP A 73 -16.35 6.96 -1.12
C ASP A 73 -14.87 6.80 -1.49
N ALA A 74 -14.59 6.53 -2.77
CA ALA A 74 -13.24 6.49 -3.35
C ALA A 74 -12.42 7.75 -3.04
N LYS A 75 -13.11 8.89 -2.86
CA LYS A 75 -12.51 10.19 -2.52
C LYS A 75 -11.68 10.15 -1.25
N LYS A 76 -12.04 9.33 -0.25
CA LYS A 76 -11.25 9.16 0.98
C LYS A 76 -9.82 8.74 0.64
N TRP A 77 -9.68 7.73 -0.21
CA TRP A 77 -8.39 7.15 -0.59
C TRP A 77 -7.59 8.06 -1.52
N THR A 78 -8.28 8.81 -2.39
CA THR A 78 -7.65 9.88 -3.18
C THR A 78 -7.05 10.96 -2.28
N LEU A 79 -7.80 11.43 -1.28
CA LEU A 79 -7.35 12.47 -0.34
C LEU A 79 -6.24 11.98 0.60
N ALA A 80 -6.29 10.70 1.00
CA ALA A 80 -5.23 10.05 1.77
C ALA A 80 -3.93 9.84 0.94
N GLY A 81 -3.97 10.04 -0.38
CA GLY A 81 -2.80 9.93 -1.24
C GLY A 81 -2.30 8.51 -1.43
N VAL A 82 -3.21 7.52 -1.36
CA VAL A 82 -2.89 6.10 -1.43
C VAL A 82 -2.23 5.75 -2.76
N ALA A 83 -1.09 5.08 -2.68
CA ALA A 83 -0.34 4.62 -3.85
C ALA A 83 0.28 3.25 -3.62
N LEU A 84 0.40 2.47 -4.69
CA LEU A 84 1.13 1.21 -4.69
C LEU A 84 2.57 1.46 -5.14
N LEU A 85 3.51 0.87 -4.42
CA LEU A 85 4.95 0.96 -4.68
C LEU A 85 5.51 -0.44 -4.95
N MET A 86 6.28 -0.58 -6.02
CA MET A 86 6.94 -1.85 -6.35
C MET A 86 8.16 -2.10 -5.47
N GLN A 87 8.93 -1.05 -5.19
CA GLN A 87 10.13 -1.13 -4.37
C GLN A 87 9.81 -0.98 -2.87
N ALA A 88 10.47 -1.81 -2.05
CA ALA A 88 10.46 -1.65 -0.60
C ALA A 88 11.17 -0.36 -0.21
N PHE A 89 10.61 0.34 0.77
CA PHE A 89 11.36 1.29 1.56
C PHE A 89 11.60 0.63 2.91
N GLU A 90 12.87 0.37 3.23
CA GLU A 90 13.27 0.19 4.62
C GLU A 90 12.99 1.51 5.34
N ALA A 91 11.83 1.61 5.99
CA ALA A 91 11.73 2.50 7.13
C ALA A 91 12.73 1.92 8.14
N ALA A 92 13.87 2.59 8.28
CA ALA A 92 14.95 2.22 9.17
C ALA A 92 14.42 1.56 10.44
N GLU A 93 14.81 0.31 10.63
CA GLU A 93 14.71 -0.40 11.89
C GLU A 93 15.66 0.32 12.88
N GLN A 94 15.19 1.41 13.47
CA GLN A 94 15.92 2.19 14.49
C GLN A 94 15.20 2.18 15.85
N ASP A 95 14.17 1.34 16.01
CA ASP A 95 13.37 1.24 17.25
C ASP A 95 13.48 -0.16 17.93
N THR A 96 14.42 -1.02 17.50
CA THR A 96 14.67 -2.34 18.11
C THR A 96 16.01 -2.49 18.82
N LEU A 97 16.74 -1.40 19.08
CA LEU A 97 17.87 -1.45 20.01
C LEU A 97 17.35 -1.27 21.45
N PRO A 98 17.39 -2.32 22.31
CA PRO A 98 17.13 -2.12 23.73
C PRO A 98 18.16 -1.14 24.29
N PRO A 99 17.76 -0.17 25.15
CA PRO A 99 18.67 0.82 25.73
C PRO A 99 19.78 0.20 26.62
N ASP A 100 19.72 -1.10 26.90
CA ASP A 100 20.59 -1.78 27.86
C ASP A 100 21.82 -2.47 27.25
N ALA A 101 21.96 -2.48 25.91
CA ALA A 101 23.08 -3.17 25.24
C ALA A 101 24.45 -2.44 25.36
N LEU A 102 24.53 -1.32 26.08
CA LEU A 102 25.77 -0.58 26.31
C LEU A 102 26.46 -0.91 27.65
N SER A 103 25.90 -1.80 28.47
CA SER A 103 26.50 -2.18 29.77
C SER A 103 27.35 -3.46 29.75
N ASP A 104 27.21 -4.32 28.72
CA ASP A 104 27.89 -5.63 28.63
C ASP A 104 29.13 -5.63 27.71
N ALA A 105 29.55 -4.46 27.21
CA ALA A 105 30.68 -4.33 26.27
C ALA A 105 31.91 -3.57 26.84
N LEU A 106 31.96 -3.37 28.16
CA LEU A 106 33.13 -2.91 28.91
C LEU A 106 33.46 -3.92 30.03
#